data_AF-A0A9Q3KPI6-F1
#
_entry.id   AF-A0A9Q3KPI6-F1
#
_cell.length_a   1.000
_cell.length_b   1.000
_cell.length_c   1.000
_cell.angle_alpha   90.00
_cell.angle_beta   90.00
_cell.angle_gamma   90.00
#
_symmetry.space_group_name_H-M   'P 1'
#
loop_
_entity.id
_entity.type
_entity.pdbx_description
1 polymer ?
#
loop_
_entity_poly.entity_id
_entity_poly.type
_entity_poly.pdbx_seq_one_letter_code
_entity_poly.pdbx_strand_id
1 'polypeptide(L)'
;MRQVVTGSLASGNLTLYYSPKVLSVSTIPDNIRTLHQAAGHPTIECLRKMFPNRNIPQFDCMTCSTCKMTKSLFSGNLPQATRKLEFLHMDLCGPISPPSVSGARYMFKVLD
;
A
#
# COMPACT_ATOMS: atom_id res chain seq x y z
N MET A 1 -19.91 19.42 -23.02
CA MET A 1 -20.01 18.14 -23.73
C MET A 1 -19.04 17.17 -23.05
N ARG A 2 -19.51 16.22 -22.23
CA ARG A 2 -18.64 15.29 -21.49
C ARG A 2 -18.23 14.16 -22.43
N GLN A 3 -16.93 14.01 -22.69
CA GLN A 3 -16.40 12.91 -23.48
C GLN A 3 -16.11 11.72 -22.58
N VAL A 4 -16.59 10.53 -22.95
CA VAL A 4 -16.34 9.28 -22.25
C VAL A 4 -15.19 8.59 -22.99
N VAL A 5 -14.09 8.35 -22.29
CA VAL A 5 -12.90 7.69 -22.83
C VAL A 5 -12.82 6.29 -22.25
N THR A 6 -12.58 5.28 -23.08
CA THR A 6 -12.35 3.91 -22.63
C THR A 6 -10.85 3.64 -22.61
N GLY A 7 -10.36 3.01 -21.55
CA GLY A 7 -8.95 2.69 -21.41
C GLY A 7 -8.72 1.38 -20.66
N SER A 8 -7.50 0.86 -20.81
CA SER A 8 -7.03 -0.31 -20.09
C SER A 8 -5.74 0.01 -19.37
N LEU A 9 -5.59 -0.50 -18.15
CA LEU A 9 -4.36 -0.43 -17.39
C LEU A 9 -3.61 -1.74 -17.59
N ALA A 10 -2.54 -1.70 -18.39
CA ALA A 10 -1.64 -2.83 -18.59
C ALA A 10 -0.21 -2.39 -18.25
N SER A 11 0.48 -3.19 -17.44
CA SER A 11 1.90 -2.96 -17.08
C SER A 11 2.19 -1.55 -16.52
N GLY A 12 1.26 -0.98 -15.74
CA GLY A 12 1.42 0.35 -15.15
C GLY A 12 1.15 1.53 -16.09
N ASN A 13 0.80 1.27 -17.36
CA ASN A 13 0.47 2.31 -18.34
C ASN A 13 -1.04 2.37 -18.59
N LEU A 14 -1.63 3.56 -18.44
CA LEU A 14 -3.01 3.83 -18.81
C LEU A 14 -3.09 4.11 -20.31
N THR A 15 -3.60 3.15 -21.08
CA THR A 15 -3.81 3.34 -22.52
C THR A 15 -5.24 3.78 -22.76
N LEU A 16 -5.43 5.00 -23.27
CA LEU A 16 -6.73 5.58 -23.60
C LEU A 16 -6.96 5.49 -25.11
N TYR A 17 -8.06 4.84 -25.51
CA TYR A 17 -8.46 4.74 -26.91
C TYR A 17 -9.66 5.64 -27.17
N TYR A 18 -9.53 6.53 -28.14
CA TYR A 18 -10.64 7.37 -28.61
C TYR A 18 -11.41 6.59 -29.68
N SER A 19 -12.59 6.07 -29.34
CA SER A 19 -13.47 5.37 -30.30
C SER A 19 -14.82 6.09 -30.41
N PRO A 20 -15.28 6.46 -31.63
CA PRO A 20 -16.54 7.17 -31.82
C PRO A 20 -17.78 6.26 -31.82
N LYS A 21 -17.67 5.02 -31.34
CA LYS A 21 -18.82 4.12 -31.18
C LYS A 21 -18.84 3.54 -29.79
N VAL A 22 -19.97 3.74 -29.11
CA VAL A 22 -20.33 3.13 -27.83
C VAL A 22 -20.24 1.62 -28.00
N LEU A 23 -19.09 1.05 -27.64
CA LEU A 23 -18.99 -0.37 -27.33
C LEU A 23 -19.49 -0.50 -25.89
N SER A 24 -20.70 -0.99 -25.74
CA SER A 24 -21.04 -1.71 -24.52
C SER A 24 -19.92 -2.73 -24.28
N VAL A 25 -19.14 -2.56 -23.21
CA VAL A 25 -18.18 -3.57 -22.76
C VAL A 25 -19.01 -4.69 -22.16
N SER A 26 -19.58 -5.51 -23.04
CA SER A 26 -20.38 -6.67 -22.73
C SER A 26 -19.47 -7.87 -22.60
N THR A 27 -18.58 -7.84 -21.61
CA THR A 27 -18.08 -9.04 -20.95
C THR A 27 -17.54 -8.59 -19.61
N ILE A 28 -18.31 -8.75 -18.55
CA ILE A 28 -17.71 -8.91 -17.22
C ILE A 28 -16.69 -10.04 -17.41
N PRO A 29 -15.38 -9.80 -17.23
CA PRO A 29 -14.37 -10.78 -17.60
C PRO A 29 -14.68 -12.11 -16.92
N ASP A 30 -14.73 -13.20 -17.71
CA ASP A 30 -14.97 -14.54 -17.15
C ASP A 30 -13.84 -14.97 -16.22
N ASN A 31 -12.64 -14.42 -16.45
CA ASN A 31 -11.53 -14.58 -15.55
C ASN A 31 -11.70 -13.69 -14.30
N ILE A 32 -11.94 -14.33 -13.16
CA ILE A 32 -12.05 -13.71 -11.84
C ILE A 32 -10.82 -12.85 -11.49
N ARG A 33 -9.62 -13.21 -11.98
CA ARG A 33 -8.39 -12.42 -11.75
C ARG A 33 -8.44 -11.07 -12.47
N THR A 34 -8.89 -11.05 -13.72
CA THR A 34 -9.06 -9.82 -14.50
C THR A 34 -10.18 -8.97 -13.91
N LEU A 35 -11.26 -9.59 -13.43
CA LEU A 35 -12.34 -8.90 -12.73
C LEU A 35 -11.82 -8.20 -11.46
N HIS A 36 -11.04 -8.90 -10.64
CA HIS A 36 -10.40 -8.36 -9.45
C HIS A 36 -9.44 -7.20 -9.76
N GLN A 37 -8.63 -7.32 -10.83
CA GLN A 37 -7.73 -6.25 -11.27
C GLN A 37 -8.52 -5.02 -11.74
N ALA A 38 -9.53 -5.21 -12.60
CA ALA A 38 -10.37 -4.13 -13.12
C ALA A 38 -11.18 -3.42 -12.03
N ALA A 39 -11.60 -4.15 -10.99
CA ALA A 39 -12.30 -3.60 -9.84
C ALA A 39 -11.39 -2.85 -8.84
N GLY A 40 -10.08 -2.73 -9.13
CA GLY A 40 -9.14 -2.01 -8.26
C GLY A 40 -8.62 -2.84 -7.10
N HIS A 41 -8.41 -4.15 -7.30
CA HIS A 41 -7.84 -5.05 -6.31
C HIS A 41 -8.59 -5.12 -4.97
N PRO A 42 -9.93 -5.15 -4.92
CA PRO A 42 -10.67 -5.23 -3.66
C PRO A 42 -10.36 -6.54 -2.92
N THR A 43 -10.65 -6.60 -1.61
CA THR A 43 -10.61 -7.88 -0.88
C THR A 43 -11.57 -8.87 -1.54
N ILE A 44 -11.31 -10.18 -1.43
CA ILE A 44 -12.17 -11.20 -2.03
C ILE A 44 -13.61 -11.10 -1.50
N GLU A 45 -13.77 -10.77 -0.21
CA GLU A 45 -15.08 -10.51 0.39
C GLU A 45 -15.79 -9.32 -0.23
N CYS A 46 -15.08 -8.21 -0.48
CA CYS A 46 -15.64 -7.05 -1.16
C CYS A 46 -16.01 -7.41 -2.61
N LEU A 47 -15.16 -8.18 -3.30
CA LEU A 47 -15.42 -8.65 -4.66
C LEU A 47 -16.68 -9.51 -4.75
N ARG A 48 -16.92 -10.40 -3.76
CA ARG A 48 -18.15 -11.21 -3.65
C ARG A 48 -19.40 -10.34 -3.48
N LYS A 49 -19.30 -9.26 -2.70
CA LYS A 49 -20.41 -8.30 -2.53
C LYS A 49 -20.68 -7.50 -3.79
N MET A 50 -19.64 -7.13 -4.55
CA MET A 50 -19.79 -6.39 -5.81
C MET A 50 -20.41 -7.25 -6.92
N PHE A 51 -20.13 -8.56 -6.94
CA PHE A 51 -20.59 -9.48 -7.99
C PHE A 51 -21.27 -10.72 -7.38
N PRO A 52 -22.48 -10.58 -6.79
CA PRO A 52 -23.14 -11.65 -6.04
C PRO A 52 -23.52 -12.86 -6.90
N ASN A 53 -23.70 -12.67 -8.20
CA ASN A 53 -24.11 -13.71 -9.13
C ASN A 53 -22.93 -14.53 -9.70
N ARG A 54 -21.69 -14.27 -9.25
CA ARG A 54 -20.49 -14.95 -9.73
C ARG A 54 -19.89 -15.81 -8.61
N ASN A 55 -19.47 -17.02 -8.97
CA ASN A 55 -18.68 -17.85 -8.07
C ASN A 55 -17.24 -17.31 -8.04
N ILE A 56 -16.88 -16.64 -6.94
CA ILE A 56 -15.55 -16.07 -6.72
C ILE A 56 -14.78 -16.96 -5.73
N PRO A 57 -13.87 -17.83 -6.22
CA PRO A 57 -13.02 -18.63 -5.36
C PRO A 57 -12.02 -17.76 -4.59
N GLN A 58 -11.44 -18.32 -3.54
CA GLN A 58 -10.28 -17.72 -2.89
C GLN A 58 -9.08 -17.85 -3.83
N PHE A 59 -8.31 -16.78 -4.04
CA PHE A 59 -7.08 -16.80 -4.83
C PHE A 59 -6.12 -15.71 -4.38
N ASP A 60 -4.83 -15.92 -4.70
CA ASP A 60 -3.77 -14.96 -4.39
C ASP A 60 -3.46 -14.06 -5.59
N CYS A 61 -3.25 -12.78 -5.31
CA CYS A 61 -2.85 -11.78 -6.27
C CYS A 61 -1.52 -11.18 -5.83
N MET A 62 -0.46 -11.39 -6.61
CA MET A 62 0.88 -10.85 -6.31
C MET A 62 0.86 -9.35 -6.04
N THR A 63 0.15 -8.57 -6.86
CA THR A 63 0.01 -7.12 -6.68
C THR A 63 -0.64 -6.77 -5.32
N CYS A 64 -1.68 -7.50 -4.92
CA CYS A 64 -2.29 -7.32 -3.60
C CYS A 64 -1.30 -7.68 -2.49
N SER A 65 -0.62 -8.82 -2.62
CA SER A 65 0.34 -9.27 -1.62
C SER A 65 1.45 -8.26 -1.42
N THR A 66 1.99 -7.66 -2.49
CA THR A 66 3.08 -6.68 -2.37
C THR A 66 2.59 -5.31 -1.91
N CYS A 67 1.45 -4.82 -2.43
CA CYS A 67 0.96 -3.47 -2.15
C CYS A 67 0.15 -3.36 -0.85
N LYS A 68 -0.43 -4.48 -0.37
CA LYS A 68 -1.24 -4.54 0.85
C LYS A 68 -0.59 -5.33 1.98
N MET A 69 0.68 -5.73 1.80
CA MET A 69 1.43 -6.32 2.89
C MET A 69 1.51 -5.34 4.06
N THR A 70 0.97 -5.73 5.20
CA THR A 70 1.26 -5.05 6.46
C THR A 70 2.46 -5.74 7.09
N LYS A 71 3.33 -4.97 7.75
CA LYS A 71 4.35 -5.59 8.61
C LYS A 71 3.62 -6.40 9.67
N SER A 72 4.03 -7.65 9.88
CA SER A 72 3.59 -8.41 11.04
C SER A 72 3.86 -7.59 12.29
N LEU A 73 2.93 -7.59 13.23
CA LEU A 73 3.15 -6.95 14.52
C LEU A 73 4.42 -7.53 15.14
N PHE A 74 5.32 -6.66 15.58
CA PHE A 74 6.49 -7.10 16.32
C PHE A 74 6.01 -7.64 17.67
N SER A 75 6.17 -8.94 17.91
CA SER A 75 5.72 -9.62 19.13
C SER A 75 6.72 -9.51 20.29
N GLY A 76 7.84 -8.83 20.08
CA GLY A 76 8.86 -8.64 21.10
C GLY A 76 8.56 -7.42 21.97
N ASN A 77 8.58 -7.62 23.29
CA ASN A 77 8.85 -6.51 24.21
C ASN A 77 10.35 -6.47 24.45
N LEU A 78 10.91 -5.27 24.63
CA LEU A 78 12.24 -5.16 25.19
C LEU A 78 12.19 -5.67 26.65
N PRO A 79 13.16 -6.49 27.08
CA PRO A 79 13.24 -6.90 28.48
C PRO A 79 13.44 -5.67 29.38
N GLN A 80 12.94 -5.76 30.62
CA GLN A 80 13.13 -4.70 31.61
C GLN A 80 14.57 -4.73 32.12
N ALA A 81 15.21 -3.56 32.22
CA ALA A 81 16.51 -3.43 32.87
C ALA A 81 16.41 -3.83 34.35
N THR A 82 17.32 -4.70 34.78
CA THR A 82 17.52 -5.19 36.16
C THR A 82 18.65 -4.46 36.88
N ARG A 83 19.56 -3.82 36.14
CA ARG A 83 20.68 -3.03 36.66
C ARG A 83 20.83 -1.71 35.91
N LYS A 84 21.47 -0.72 36.56
CA LYS A 84 21.81 0.56 35.92
C LYS A 84 22.71 0.33 34.71
N LEU A 85 22.49 1.10 33.65
CA LEU A 85 23.24 1.05 32.39
C LEU A 85 23.16 -0.32 31.68
N GLU A 86 22.07 -1.07 31.87
CA GLU A 86 21.86 -2.34 31.18
C GLU A 86 21.40 -2.15 29.73
N PHE A 87 20.51 -1.19 29.51
CA PHE A 87 20.01 -0.82 28.19
C PHE A 87 20.16 0.69 28.01
N LEU A 88 21.06 1.09 27.10
CA LEU A 88 21.22 2.49 26.75
C LEU A 88 20.51 2.79 25.42
N HIS A 89 19.52 3.69 25.47
CA HIS A 89 18.92 4.24 24.27
C HIS A 89 19.73 5.45 23.80
N MET A 90 20.36 5.33 22.64
CA MET A 90 21.18 6.38 22.04
C MET A 90 20.56 6.84 20.72
N ASP A 91 20.47 8.15 20.52
CA ASP A 91 19.87 8.74 19.33
C ASP A 91 20.59 10.04 18.94
N LEU A 92 20.69 10.28 17.63
CA LEU A 92 21.30 11.49 17.07
C LEU A 92 20.21 12.34 16.41
N CYS A 93 19.92 13.49 17.00
CA CYS A 93 18.96 14.45 16.46
C CYS A 93 19.68 15.51 15.62
N GLY A 94 19.34 15.62 14.33
CA GLY A 94 19.79 16.71 13.46
C GLY A 94 19.81 16.35 11.98
N PRO A 95 20.23 17.28 11.10
CA PRO A 95 20.73 18.63 11.43
C PRO A 95 19.62 19.60 11.87
N ILE A 96 19.85 20.29 12.98
CA ILE A 96 18.97 21.32 13.55
C ILE A 96 19.26 22.67 12.87
N SER A 97 18.20 23.42 12.56
CA SER A 97 18.26 24.77 12.03
C SER A 97 17.24 25.67 12.73
N PRO A 98 17.63 26.83 13.29
CA PRO A 98 18.99 27.39 13.32
C PRO A 98 19.96 26.55 14.18
N PRO A 99 21.30 26.71 14.01
CA PRO A 99 22.25 26.04 14.89
C PRO A 99 22.10 26.54 16.34
N SER A 100 22.66 25.78 17.29
CA SER A 100 22.75 26.21 18.68
C SER A 100 23.56 27.51 18.81
N VAL A 101 23.53 28.12 20.00
CA VAL A 101 24.35 29.30 20.31
C VAL A 101 25.85 29.04 20.06
N SER A 102 26.32 27.81 20.25
CA SER A 102 27.70 27.39 19.98
C SER A 102 27.97 26.96 18.53
N GLY A 103 26.98 27.03 17.64
CA GLY A 103 27.09 26.61 16.24
C GLY A 103 26.84 25.12 15.99
N ALA A 104 26.49 24.34 17.01
CA ALA A 104 26.21 22.91 16.86
C ALA A 104 24.89 22.68 16.12
N ARG A 105 24.85 21.65 15.28
CA ARG A 105 23.66 21.26 14.49
C ARG A 105 23.13 19.88 14.84
N TYR A 106 23.82 19.15 15.70
CA TYR A 106 23.42 17.81 16.09
C TYR A 106 23.43 17.71 17.60
N MET A 107 22.46 16.98 18.14
CA MET A 107 22.37 16.66 19.56
C MET A 107 22.38 15.14 19.69
N PHE A 108 23.41 14.61 20.35
CA PHE A 108 23.48 13.20 20.70
C PHE A 108 22.84 12.99 22.08
N LYS A 109 21.79 12.17 22.13
CA LYS A 109 21.06 11.83 23.35
C LYS A 109 21.47 10.43 23.79
N VAL A 110 21.76 10.27 25.08
CA VAL A 110 22.01 8.98 25.72
C VAL A 110 21.09 8.88 26.93
N LEU A 111 20.25 7.85 26.96
CA LEU A 111 19.30 7.59 28.03
C LEU A 111 19.56 6.18 28.59
N ASP A 112 19.47 6.04 29.91
CA ASP A 112 19.44 4.78 30.66
C ASP A 112 18.02 4.50 31.12
#